data_AF-A0A067RDK3-F1
#
_entry.id   AF-A0A067RDK3-F1
#
_cell.length_a   1.000
_cell.length_b   1.000
_cell.length_c   1.000
_cell.angle_alpha   90.00
_cell.angle_beta   90.00
_cell.angle_gamma   90.00
#
_symmetry.space_group_name_H-M   'P 1'
#
loop_
_entity.id
_entity.type
_entity.pdbx_description
1 polymer ?
#
loop_
_entity_poly.entity_id
_entity_poly.type
_entity_poly.pdbx_seq_one_letter_code
_entity_poly.pdbx_strand_id
1 'polypeptide(L)'
;MSNTTQKHRNFVAEPMGNKPVTDLAGVGEVLGCRLENQGFDKASVVLGQFLVLKKNKELFQDWMKDVCGASSKQSSDCYQCLSDWCDEFL
;
A
#
# COMPACT_ATOMS: atom_id res chain seq x y z
N MET A 1 6.93 -9.34 -17.98
CA MET A 1 5.58 -8.75 -17.91
C MET A 1 5.04 -8.95 -16.52
N SER A 2 5.02 -7.89 -15.71
CA SER A 2 4.43 -7.91 -14.37
C SER A 2 2.92 -8.02 -14.50
N ASN A 3 2.36 -9.19 -14.19
CA ASN A 3 0.90 -9.38 -14.08
C ASN A 3 0.41 -8.71 -12.79
N THR A 4 0.39 -7.37 -12.80
CA THR A 4 -0.21 -6.57 -11.73
C THR A 4 -1.71 -6.81 -11.70
N THR A 5 -2.30 -6.81 -10.50
CA THR A 5 -3.74 -7.06 -10.33
C THR A 5 -4.56 -5.91 -10.94
N GLN A 6 -5.83 -6.16 -11.28
CA GLN A 6 -6.72 -5.09 -11.74
C GLN A 6 -6.87 -3.98 -10.70
N LYS A 7 -6.85 -4.34 -9.42
CA LYS A 7 -6.84 -3.40 -8.29
C LYS A 7 -5.63 -2.46 -8.34
N HIS A 8 -4.43 -3.01 -8.56
CA HIS A 8 -3.22 -2.22 -8.74
C HIS A 8 -3.36 -1.23 -9.89
N ARG A 9 -3.81 -1.70 -11.06
CA ARG A 9 -4.00 -0.85 -12.25
C ARG A 9 -4.99 0.28 -12.00
N ASN A 10 -6.11 -0.01 -11.36
CA ASN A 10 -7.12 1.01 -11.01
C ASN A 10 -6.58 2.03 -10.00
N PHE A 11 -5.69 1.60 -9.09
CA PHE A 11 -5.09 2.51 -8.13
C PHE A 11 -4.07 3.45 -8.76
N VAL A 12 -3.18 2.95 -9.61
CA VAL A 12 -2.12 3.75 -10.28
C VAL A 12 -2.63 4.53 -11.50
N ALA A 13 -3.87 4.29 -11.96
CA ALA A 13 -4.43 5.01 -13.10
C ALA A 13 -4.92 6.44 -12.76
N GLU A 14 -5.10 6.76 -11.47
CA GLU A 14 -5.62 8.06 -11.05
C GLU A 14 -4.99 8.50 -9.71
N PRO A 15 -5.01 9.82 -9.41
CA PRO A 15 -4.55 10.32 -8.11
C PRO A 15 -5.31 9.65 -6.95
N MET A 16 -4.56 9.23 -5.93
CA MET A 16 -5.08 8.48 -4.78
C MET A 16 -6.21 9.20 -4.01
N GLY A 17 -6.20 10.53 -3.94
CA GLY A 17 -7.27 11.32 -3.32
C GLY A 17 -7.62 10.86 -1.89
N ASN A 18 -8.91 10.57 -1.67
CA ASN A 18 -9.45 10.06 -0.40
C ASN A 18 -9.77 8.55 -0.45
N LYS A 19 -9.07 7.78 -1.30
CA LYS A 19 -9.29 6.33 -1.38
C LYS A 19 -8.99 5.64 -0.03
N PRO A 20 -9.80 4.66 0.37
CA PRO A 20 -9.57 3.90 1.60
C PRO A 20 -8.29 3.07 1.48
N VAL A 21 -7.71 2.69 2.62
CA VAL A 21 -6.52 1.83 2.66
C VAL A 21 -6.75 0.47 1.97
N THR A 22 -8.00 0.01 1.98
CA THR A 22 -8.45 -1.21 1.31
C THR A 22 -8.40 -1.12 -0.20
N ASP A 23 -8.16 0.03 -0.83
CA ASP A 23 -7.98 0.12 -2.29
C ASP A 23 -6.54 -0.20 -2.74
N LEU A 24 -5.57 -0.21 -1.81
CA LEU A 24 -4.19 -0.58 -2.11
C LEU A 24 -4.10 -2.04 -2.54
N ALA A 25 -3.28 -2.32 -3.56
CA ALA A 25 -2.99 -3.69 -3.94
C ALA A 25 -2.30 -4.42 -2.78
N GLY A 26 -2.61 -5.71 -2.59
CA GLY A 26 -2.10 -6.48 -1.45
C GLY A 26 -2.82 -6.24 -0.12
N VAL A 27 -3.57 -5.15 0.03
CA VAL A 27 -4.40 -4.88 1.22
C VAL A 27 -5.84 -5.36 0.96
N GLY A 28 -6.24 -6.44 1.62
CA GLY A 28 -7.64 -6.90 1.64
C GLY A 28 -8.41 -6.35 2.85
N GLU A 29 -9.69 -6.72 3.00
CA GLU A 29 -10.53 -6.25 4.13
C GLU A 29 -9.91 -6.53 5.52
N VAL A 30 -9.33 -7.73 5.71
CA VAL A 30 -8.73 -8.11 6.99
C VAL A 30 -7.51 -7.23 7.33
N LEU A 31 -6.64 -6.99 6.34
CA LEU A 31 -5.47 -6.13 6.56
C LEU A 31 -5.87 -4.66 6.67
N GLY A 32 -6.86 -4.23 5.88
CA GLY A 32 -7.41 -2.88 5.92
C GLY A 32 -8.02 -2.55 7.27
N CYS A 33 -8.84 -3.45 7.83
CA CYS A 33 -9.41 -3.27 9.17
C CYS A 33 -8.32 -3.16 10.26
N ARG A 34 -7.24 -3.95 10.14
CA ARG A 34 -6.09 -3.84 11.07
C ARG A 34 -5.34 -2.52 10.92
N LEU A 35 -5.15 -2.05 9.69
CA LEU A 35 -4.55 -0.76 9.39
C LEU A 35 -5.42 0.39 9.90
N GLU A 36 -6.73 0.36 9.67
CA GLU A 36 -7.73 1.30 10.18
C GLU A 36 -7.69 1.38 11.72
N ASN A 37 -7.63 0.23 12.40
CA ASN A 37 -7.52 0.18 13.86
C ASN A 37 -6.20 0.80 14.39
N GLN A 38 -5.18 0.88 13.55
CA GLN A 38 -3.89 1.51 13.85
C GLN A 38 -3.85 2.99 13.40
N GLY A 39 -4.95 3.52 12.86
CA GLY A 39 -5.06 4.90 12.37
C GLY A 39 -4.66 5.10 10.91
N PHE A 40 -4.44 4.01 10.15
CA PHE A 40 -4.17 4.03 8.72
C PHE A 40 -5.45 3.74 7.92
N ASP A 41 -6.42 4.64 8.02
CA ASP A 41 -7.74 4.51 7.37
C ASP A 41 -7.72 4.80 5.87
N LYS A 42 -6.86 5.72 5.44
CA LYS A 42 -6.72 6.13 4.04
C LYS A 42 -5.41 5.65 3.43
N ALA A 43 -5.44 5.42 2.11
CA ALA A 43 -4.25 5.08 1.36
C ALA A 43 -3.16 6.17 1.46
N SER A 44 -3.55 7.44 1.63
CA SER A 44 -2.62 8.57 1.78
C SER A 44 -1.80 8.50 3.07
N VAL A 45 -2.36 7.96 4.16
CA VAL A 45 -1.63 7.78 5.42
C VAL A 45 -0.57 6.70 5.27
N VAL A 46 -0.91 5.59 4.57
CA VAL A 46 0.06 4.53 4.25
C VAL A 46 1.14 5.03 3.30
N LEU A 47 0.80 5.85 2.31
CA LEU A 47 1.79 6.51 1.46
C LEU A 47 2.73 7.39 2.30
N GLY A 48 2.21 8.16 3.25
CA GLY A 48 3.03 8.95 4.18
C GLY A 48 4.08 8.09 4.88
N GLN A 49 3.66 6.95 5.42
CA GLN A 49 4.57 6.01 6.06
C GLN A 49 5.62 5.43 5.09
N PHE A 50 5.19 5.07 3.87
CA PHE A 50 6.09 4.62 2.81
C PHE A 50 7.18 5.65 2.46
N LEU A 51 6.82 6.94 2.43
CA LEU A 51 7.75 8.05 2.21
C LEU A 51 8.69 8.29 3.40
N VAL A 52 8.19 8.17 4.64
CA VAL A 52 9.03 8.23 5.85
C VAL A 52 10.11 7.14 5.83
N LEU A 53 9.75 5.95 5.36
CA LEU A 53 10.68 4.83 5.17
C LEU A 53 11.57 4.98 3.91
N LYS A 54 11.57 6.16 3.27
CA LYS A 54 12.37 6.49 2.09
C LYS A 54 12.19 5.49 0.93
N LYS A 55 10.97 4.98 0.75
CA LYS A 55 10.66 3.94 -0.24
C LYS A 55 11.53 2.68 -0.07
N ASN A 56 12.04 2.39 1.13
CA ASN A 56 12.82 1.19 1.38
C ASN A 56 11.89 -0.03 1.45
N LYS A 57 12.08 -0.98 0.53
CA LYS A 57 11.23 -2.17 0.41
C LYS A 57 11.25 -3.05 1.65
N GLU A 58 12.42 -3.34 2.21
CA GLU A 58 12.55 -4.24 3.36
C GLU A 58 11.89 -3.63 4.60
N LEU A 59 12.20 -2.35 4.90
CA LEU A 59 11.59 -1.65 6.03
C LEU A 59 10.07 -1.54 5.90
N PHE A 60 9.56 -1.31 4.70
CA PHE A 60 8.11 -1.24 4.47
C PHE A 60 7.43 -2.61 4.65
N GLN A 61 8.08 -3.69 4.19
CA GLN A 61 7.57 -5.04 4.37
C GLN A 61 7.54 -5.47 5.83
N ASP A 62 8.60 -5.16 6.59
CA ASP A 62 8.65 -5.40 8.02
C ASP A 62 7.59 -4.57 8.76
N TRP A 63 7.45 -3.29 8.43
CA TRP A 63 6.40 -2.44 9.00
C TRP A 63 4.99 -2.98 8.73
N MET A 64 4.67 -3.39 7.49
CA MET A 64 3.38 -3.98 7.15
C MET A 64 3.12 -5.29 7.91
N LYS A 65 4.17 -6.08 8.14
CA LYS A 65 4.09 -7.31 8.93
C LYS A 65 3.81 -7.01 10.40
N ASP A 66 4.46 -6.01 10.97
CA ASP A 66 4.30 -5.65 12.38
C ASP A 66 2.97 -4.96 12.68
N VAL A 67 2.51 -4.08 11.78
CA VAL A 67 1.28 -3.29 12.00
C VAL A 67 0.00 -4.07 11.68
N CYS A 68 -0.03 -4.81 10.58
CA CYS A 68 -1.24 -5.51 10.14
C CYS A 68 -1.08 -7.02 9.93
N GLY A 69 0.11 -7.58 10.16
CA GLY A 69 0.36 -9.02 9.97
C GLY A 69 0.38 -9.43 8.50
N ALA A 70 0.75 -8.53 7.59
CA ALA A 70 0.80 -8.82 6.17
C ALA A 70 1.87 -9.88 5.85
N SER A 71 1.56 -10.76 4.89
CA SER A 71 2.55 -11.68 4.31
C SER A 71 3.52 -10.95 3.38
N SER A 72 4.65 -11.59 3.06
CA SER A 72 5.65 -11.05 2.11
C SER A 72 5.06 -10.74 0.73
N LYS A 73 4.06 -11.52 0.29
CA LYS A 73 3.38 -11.26 -0.99
C LYS A 73 2.51 -10.00 -0.92
N GLN A 74 1.65 -9.92 0.10
CA GLN A 74 0.75 -8.77 0.29
C GLN A 74 1.52 -7.46 0.46
N SER A 75 2.58 -7.47 1.27
CA SER A 75 3.44 -6.31 1.47
C SER A 75 4.24 -5.94 0.21
N SER A 76 4.71 -6.92 -0.58
CA SER A 76 5.35 -6.65 -1.87
C SER A 76 4.38 -6.07 -2.90
N ASP A 77 3.15 -6.58 -2.97
CA ASP A 77 2.12 -6.07 -3.89
C ASP A 77 1.73 -4.62 -3.51
N CYS A 78 1.60 -4.34 -2.22
CA CYS A 78 1.34 -2.99 -1.71
C CYS A 78 2.50 -2.03 -1.98
N TYR A 79 3.74 -2.48 -1.74
CA TYR A 79 4.96 -1.73 -2.04
C TYR A 79 5.01 -1.35 -3.52
N GLN A 80 4.79 -2.31 -4.42
CA GLN A 80 4.84 -2.05 -5.85
C GLN A 80 3.76 -1.04 -6.26
N CYS A 81 2.55 -1.18 -5.70
CA CYS A 81 1.44 -0.25 -5.94
C CYS A 81 1.78 1.19 -5.56
N LEU A 82 2.41 1.39 -4.40
CA LEU A 82 2.80 2.71 -3.93
C LEU A 82 4.00 3.25 -4.71
N SER A 83 4.96 2.38 -5.07
CA SER A 83 6.12 2.76 -5.89
C SER A 83 5.68 3.24 -7.27
N ASP A 84 4.85 2.46 -7.97
CA ASP A 84 4.34 2.79 -9.29
C ASP A 84 3.46 4.05 -9.26
N TRP A 85 2.63 4.21 -8.22
CA TRP A 85 1.86 5.44 -8.03
C TRP A 85 2.76 6.66 -7.81
N CYS A 86 3.82 6.52 -7.00
CA CYS A 86 4.80 7.59 -6.82
C CYS A 86 5.48 7.96 -8.14
N ASP A 87 5.89 6.98 -8.94
CA ASP A 87 6.62 7.26 -10.19
C ASP A 87 5.75 8.00 -11.22
N GLU A 88 4.42 7.83 -11.18
CA GLU A 88 3.47 8.51 -12.07
C GLU A 88 3.02 9.89 -11.56
N PHE A 89 2.89 10.08 -10.24
CA PHE A 89 2.23 11.27 -9.67
C PHE A 89 3.07 12.12 -8.71
N LEU A 90 4.31 11.72 -8.38
CA LEU A 90 5.18 12.39 -7.40
C LEU A 90 6.62 12.60 -7.91
#